data_AF-A0A3N9NZV5-F1
#
_entry.id   AF-A0A3N9NZV5-F1
#
_cell.length_a   1.000
_cell.length_b   1.000
_cell.length_c   1.000
_cell.angle_alpha   90.00
_cell.angle_beta   90.00
_cell.angle_gamma   90.00
#
_symmetry.space_group_name_H-M   'P 1'
#
loop_
_entity.id
_entity.type
_entity.pdbx_description
1 polymer ?
#
loop_
_entity_poly.entity_id
_entity_poly.type
_entity_poly.pdbx_seq_one_letter_code
_entity_poly.pdbx_strand_id
1 'polypeptide(L)'
;MHRLELAETVSVLTGAGISAASGVPTFRGEGGLWKNYRPEELATPHAFQRDPVLVWEWYSWRRDLIRNVKPNEAHFALAAMEKIIPNFVIITQNVDNLHQDAGNKNVIELHGNIMRNKCFNCGRKLEAEIDLHNLPRCPDCHGLIRPDVVWFGESLPMRAIQDAHSCAQRSEVFLIIGTSGVVEPAAS
;
A
#
# COMPACT_ATOMS: atom_id res chain seq x y z
N MET A 1 -12.44 27.01 -0.48
CA MET A 1 -13.15 26.14 -1.44
C MET A 1 -12.94 26.59 -2.89
N HIS A 2 -13.03 27.88 -3.20
CA HIS A 2 -12.87 28.41 -4.57
C HIS A 2 -11.61 27.94 -5.35
N ARG A 3 -10.46 27.73 -4.68
CA ARG A 3 -9.24 27.21 -5.31
C ARG A 3 -9.36 25.78 -5.83
N LEU A 4 -10.12 24.92 -5.15
CA LEU A 4 -10.29 23.52 -5.56
C LEU A 4 -11.33 23.39 -6.69
N GLU A 5 -12.35 24.25 -6.67
CA GLU A 5 -13.40 24.29 -7.70
C GLU A 5 -12.85 24.71 -9.08
N LEU A 6 -11.79 25.52 -9.11
CA LEU A 6 -11.17 26.01 -10.34
C LEU A 6 -9.92 25.22 -10.76
N ALA A 7 -9.46 24.26 -9.94
CA ALA A 7 -8.23 23.54 -10.21
C ALA A 7 -8.46 22.47 -11.29
N GLU A 8 -7.62 22.47 -12.31
CA GLU A 8 -7.60 21.44 -13.34
C GLU A 8 -6.63 20.31 -12.99
N THR A 9 -5.65 20.59 -12.11
CA THR A 9 -4.62 19.63 -11.69
C THR A 9 -4.52 19.50 -10.18
N VAL A 10 -4.95 18.36 -9.65
CA VAL A 10 -4.98 18.08 -8.21
C VAL A 10 -4.28 16.76 -7.91
N SER A 11 -3.39 16.79 -6.92
CA SER A 11 -2.76 15.58 -6.38
C SER A 11 -3.13 15.40 -4.93
N VAL A 12 -3.31 14.15 -4.49
CA VAL A 12 -3.71 13.82 -3.12
C VAL A 12 -2.74 12.81 -2.54
N LEU A 13 -2.01 13.16 -1.49
CA LEU A 13 -1.23 12.23 -0.70
C LEU A 13 -2.10 11.65 0.43
N THR A 14 -2.19 10.33 0.51
CA THR A 14 -2.94 9.62 1.55
C THR A 14 -2.06 8.68 2.36
N GLY A 15 -2.40 8.52 3.65
CA GLY A 15 -1.79 7.55 4.55
C GLY A 15 -2.83 6.79 5.37
N ALA A 16 -2.36 6.01 6.36
CA ALA A 16 -3.20 5.03 7.05
C ALA A 16 -4.44 5.63 7.73
N GLY A 17 -4.39 6.91 8.10
CA GLY A 17 -5.50 7.64 8.72
C GLY A 17 -6.73 7.76 7.83
N ILE A 18 -6.61 7.75 6.50
CA ILE A 18 -7.79 7.75 5.61
C ILE A 18 -8.59 6.45 5.73
N SER A 19 -7.93 5.34 6.02
CA SER A 19 -8.52 4.01 6.17
C SER A 19 -9.02 3.71 7.59
N ALA A 20 -8.76 4.61 8.56
CA ALA A 20 -9.16 4.41 9.96
C ALA A 20 -10.68 4.25 10.12
N ALA A 21 -11.47 5.09 9.43
CA ALA A 21 -12.92 5.03 9.46
C ALA A 21 -13.51 3.79 8.77
N SER A 22 -12.71 3.07 7.98
CA SER A 22 -13.08 1.77 7.40
C SER A 22 -12.91 0.60 8.38
N GLY A 23 -12.35 0.86 9.58
CA GLY A 23 -12.12 -0.19 10.57
C GLY A 23 -10.94 -1.10 10.24
N VAL A 24 -9.99 -0.65 9.40
CA VAL A 24 -8.72 -1.36 9.20
C VAL A 24 -8.03 -1.46 10.57
N PRO A 25 -7.88 -2.67 11.16
CA PRO A 25 -7.50 -2.77 12.55
C PRO A 25 -6.06 -2.33 12.77
N THR A 26 -5.84 -1.70 13.93
CA THR A 26 -4.50 -1.37 14.41
C THR A 26 -3.80 -2.63 14.93
N PHE A 27 -3.04 -3.28 14.04
CA PHE A 27 -1.84 -4.10 14.27
C PHE A 27 -1.83 -5.29 15.26
N ARG A 28 -2.94 -5.70 15.90
CA ARG A 28 -2.98 -6.91 16.77
C ARG A 28 -4.24 -7.76 16.54
N GLY A 29 -4.08 -9.08 16.67
CA GLY A 29 -5.13 -10.09 16.50
C GLY A 29 -4.86 -11.31 17.38
N GLU A 30 -5.89 -12.13 17.62
CA GLU A 30 -5.81 -13.32 18.45
C GLU A 30 -5.40 -14.56 17.63
N GLY A 31 -4.38 -15.30 18.08
CA GLY A 31 -4.17 -16.70 17.66
C GLY A 31 -3.04 -17.05 16.67
N GLY A 32 -2.21 -16.11 16.19
CA GLY A 32 -1.10 -16.41 15.24
C GLY A 32 0.31 -16.49 15.85
N LEU A 33 1.28 -17.10 15.15
CA LEU A 33 2.70 -17.13 15.59
C LEU A 33 3.29 -15.71 15.76
N TRP A 34 2.73 -14.75 15.04
CA TRP A 34 3.13 -13.35 15.02
C TRP A 34 2.59 -12.49 16.18
N LYS A 35 1.73 -13.02 17.05
CA LYS A 35 1.01 -12.25 18.10
C LYS A 35 1.89 -11.43 19.04
N ASN A 36 3.14 -11.84 19.23
CA ASN A 36 4.11 -11.20 20.12
C ASN A 36 5.08 -10.26 19.37
N TYR A 37 4.92 -10.13 18.05
CA TYR A 37 5.79 -9.32 17.21
C TYR A 37 5.13 -7.99 16.88
N ARG A 38 5.96 -6.97 16.76
CA ARG A 38 5.54 -5.69 16.18
C ARG A 38 5.58 -5.78 14.65
N PRO A 39 4.71 -5.07 13.91
CA PRO A 39 4.76 -5.01 12.45
C PRO A 39 6.15 -4.68 11.90
N GLU A 40 6.88 -3.78 12.55
CA GLU A 40 8.22 -3.34 12.18
C GLU A 40 9.27 -4.45 12.34
N GLU A 41 8.97 -5.50 13.11
CA GLU A 41 9.81 -6.69 13.26
C GLU A 41 9.54 -7.76 12.20
N LEU A 42 8.37 -7.72 11.53
CA LEU A 42 7.95 -8.69 10.53
C LEU A 42 8.03 -8.16 9.10
N ALA A 43 7.76 -6.87 8.91
CA ALA A 43 7.82 -6.19 7.62
C ALA A 43 9.26 -5.77 7.28
N THR A 44 10.21 -6.72 7.33
CA THR A 44 11.63 -6.50 6.98
C THR A 44 12.15 -7.63 6.10
N PRO A 45 13.13 -7.38 5.20
CA PRO A 45 13.78 -8.44 4.44
C PRO A 45 14.43 -9.50 5.33
N HIS A 46 15.06 -9.06 6.43
CA HIS A 46 15.73 -9.94 7.39
C HIS A 46 14.74 -10.90 8.07
N ALA A 47 13.57 -10.41 8.49
CA ALA A 47 12.55 -11.26 9.09
C ALA A 47 12.05 -12.34 8.12
N PHE A 48 11.84 -11.97 6.85
CA PHE A 48 11.43 -12.92 5.82
C PHE A 48 12.50 -13.96 5.49
N GLN A 49 13.78 -13.58 5.49
CA GLN A 49 14.87 -14.54 5.32
C GLN A 49 15.01 -15.49 6.50
N ARG A 50 14.78 -14.98 7.73
CA ARG A 50 14.84 -15.77 8.96
C ARG A 50 13.70 -16.77 9.06
N ASP A 51 12.46 -16.32 8.82
CA ASP A 51 11.25 -17.14 8.93
C ASP A 51 10.18 -16.65 7.94
N PRO A 52 10.21 -17.14 6.68
CA PRO A 52 9.27 -16.70 5.66
C PRO A 52 7.85 -17.21 5.91
N VAL A 53 7.68 -18.31 6.66
CA VAL A 53 6.37 -18.87 7.00
C VAL A 53 5.66 -17.96 8.00
N LEU A 54 6.35 -17.53 9.05
CA LEU A 54 5.83 -16.57 10.03
C LEU A 54 5.38 -15.26 9.35
N VAL A 55 6.21 -14.72 8.46
CA VAL A 55 5.88 -13.49 7.74
C VAL A 55 4.66 -13.71 6.83
N TRP A 56 4.60 -14.82 6.10
CA TRP A 56 3.44 -15.11 5.27
C TRP A 56 2.17 -15.36 6.07
N GLU A 57 2.23 -16.05 7.21
CA GLU A 57 1.08 -16.23 8.09
C GLU A 57 0.52 -14.87 8.52
N TRP A 58 1.39 -13.94 8.92
CA TRP A 58 0.98 -12.57 9.27
C TRP A 58 0.35 -11.83 8.08
N TYR A 59 0.97 -11.88 6.89
CA TYR A 59 0.45 -11.21 5.71
C TYR A 59 -0.87 -11.82 5.20
N SER A 60 -1.02 -13.14 5.26
CA SER A 60 -2.26 -13.85 4.92
C SER A 60 -3.39 -13.43 5.86
N TRP A 61 -3.15 -13.43 7.17
CA TRP A 61 -4.11 -12.89 8.15
C TRP A 61 -4.49 -11.43 7.85
N ARG A 62 -3.52 -10.57 7.53
CA ARG A 62 -3.80 -9.17 7.15
C ARG A 62 -4.62 -9.06 5.87
N ARG A 63 -4.34 -9.88 4.85
CA ARG A 63 -5.14 -9.92 3.62
C ARG A 63 -6.58 -10.32 3.93
N ASP A 64 -6.79 -11.31 4.77
CA ASP A 64 -8.14 -11.76 5.16
C ASP A 64 -8.92 -10.65 5.87
N LEU A 65 -8.28 -9.89 6.76
CA LEU A 65 -8.89 -8.73 7.38
C LEU A 65 -9.27 -7.66 6.34
N ILE A 66 -8.32 -7.26 5.50
CA ILE A 66 -8.50 -6.19 4.52
C ILE A 66 -9.59 -6.55 3.50
N ARG A 67 -9.69 -7.81 3.06
CA ARG A 67 -10.75 -8.26 2.14
C ARG A 67 -12.17 -8.05 2.70
N ASN A 68 -12.32 -8.01 4.02
CA ASN A 68 -13.60 -7.78 4.68
C ASN A 68 -13.87 -6.30 4.98
N VAL A 69 -12.88 -5.43 4.76
CA VAL A 69 -13.03 -3.98 4.93
C VAL A 69 -13.62 -3.37 3.66
N LYS A 70 -14.37 -2.27 3.82
CA LYS A 70 -14.95 -1.49 2.70
C LYS A 70 -14.42 -0.06 2.70
N PRO A 71 -14.35 0.59 1.52
CA PRO A 71 -14.04 2.00 1.45
C PRO A 71 -15.04 2.82 2.28
N ASN A 72 -14.55 3.89 2.89
CA ASN A 72 -15.38 4.84 3.63
C ASN A 72 -15.65 6.11 2.78
N GLU A 73 -16.44 7.03 3.33
CA GLU A 73 -16.82 8.29 2.68
C GLU A 73 -15.64 9.10 2.13
N ALA A 74 -14.47 9.07 2.78
CA ALA A 74 -13.30 9.79 2.28
C ALA A 74 -12.80 9.20 0.95
N HIS A 75 -12.78 7.88 0.82
CA HIS A 75 -12.39 7.22 -0.43
C HIS A 75 -13.40 7.51 -1.54
N PHE A 76 -14.70 7.40 -1.26
CA PHE A 76 -15.74 7.71 -2.22
C PHE A 76 -15.74 9.20 -2.64
N ALA A 77 -15.42 10.11 -1.71
CA ALA A 77 -15.27 11.52 -2.02
C ALA A 77 -14.11 11.75 -3.02
N LEU A 78 -12.95 11.12 -2.80
CA LEU A 78 -11.83 11.22 -3.75
C LEU A 78 -12.17 10.58 -5.10
N ALA A 79 -12.90 9.47 -5.12
CA ALA A 79 -13.42 8.85 -6.34
C ALA A 79 -14.42 9.74 -7.09
N ALA A 80 -15.24 10.52 -6.37
CA ALA A 80 -16.11 11.52 -6.98
C ALA A 80 -15.32 12.70 -7.55
N MET A 81 -14.28 13.16 -6.84
CA MET A 81 -13.39 14.23 -7.30
C MET A 81 -12.64 13.83 -8.58
N GLU A 82 -12.13 12.60 -8.66
CA GLU A 82 -11.43 12.09 -9.84
C GLU A 82 -12.30 12.14 -11.11
N LYS A 83 -13.63 12.02 -10.97
CA LYS A 83 -14.55 12.07 -12.12
C LYS A 83 -14.77 13.47 -12.68
N ILE A 84 -14.54 14.51 -11.87
CA ILE A 84 -14.86 15.90 -12.23
C ILE A 84 -13.61 16.77 -12.43
N ILE A 85 -12.48 16.40 -11.82
CA ILE A 85 -11.21 17.12 -11.95
C ILE A 85 -10.40 16.45 -13.09
N PRO A 86 -10.05 17.17 -14.17
CA PRO A 86 -9.39 16.60 -15.34
C PRO A 86 -8.09 15.83 -15.03
N ASN A 87 -7.18 16.42 -14.25
CA ASN A 87 -5.90 15.82 -13.89
C ASN A 87 -5.86 15.54 -12.39
N PHE A 88 -6.54 14.47 -11.98
CA PHE A 88 -6.59 14.03 -10.59
C PHE A 88 -5.76 12.77 -10.36
N VAL A 89 -4.85 12.80 -9.39
CA VAL A 89 -4.00 11.67 -9.02
C VAL A 89 -3.99 11.46 -7.52
N ILE A 90 -4.17 10.21 -7.10
CA ILE A 90 -3.96 9.79 -5.71
C ILE A 90 -2.57 9.17 -5.59
N ILE A 91 -1.80 9.66 -4.63
CA ILE A 91 -0.55 9.08 -4.17
C ILE A 91 -0.85 8.47 -2.80
N THR A 92 -0.66 7.17 -2.63
CA THR A 92 -1.00 6.49 -1.36
C THR A 92 0.19 5.76 -0.77
N GLN A 93 0.34 5.90 0.55
CA GLN A 93 1.23 5.10 1.37
C GLN A 93 0.55 3.78 1.82
N ASN A 94 -0.76 3.65 1.61
CA ASN A 94 -1.52 2.47 2.02
C ASN A 94 -1.34 1.34 1.01
N VAL A 95 -1.47 0.12 1.51
CA VAL A 95 -1.32 -1.12 0.73
C VAL A 95 -2.64 -1.91 0.64
N ASP A 96 -3.74 -1.31 1.08
CA ASP A 96 -5.03 -1.95 1.38
C ASP A 96 -6.01 -2.05 0.21
N ASN A 97 -5.74 -1.37 -0.91
CA ASN A 97 -6.56 -1.33 -2.12
C ASN A 97 -7.90 -0.58 -1.99
N LEU A 98 -8.15 0.14 -0.88
CA LEU A 98 -9.46 0.77 -0.65
C LEU A 98 -9.79 1.92 -1.61
N HIS A 99 -8.78 2.61 -2.16
CA HIS A 99 -8.99 3.61 -3.21
C HIS A 99 -9.50 2.97 -4.50
N GLN A 100 -8.87 1.88 -4.92
CA GLN A 100 -9.26 1.12 -6.10
C GLN A 100 -10.67 0.55 -5.93
N ASP A 101 -10.97 0.01 -4.75
CA ASP A 101 -12.30 -0.52 -4.41
C ASP A 101 -13.38 0.59 -4.38
N ALA A 102 -13.01 1.84 -4.08
CA ALA A 102 -13.91 3.00 -4.18
C ALA A 102 -14.14 3.48 -5.63
N GLY A 103 -13.37 2.95 -6.58
CA GLY A 103 -13.46 3.27 -8.00
C GLY A 103 -12.40 4.25 -8.51
N ASN A 104 -11.39 4.59 -7.70
CA ASN A 104 -10.27 5.40 -8.17
C ASN A 104 -9.42 4.63 -9.19
N LYS A 105 -9.00 5.31 -10.26
CA LYS A 105 -8.22 4.69 -11.35
C LYS A 105 -6.78 5.18 -11.39
N ASN A 106 -6.56 6.46 -11.09
CA ASN A 106 -5.26 7.10 -11.12
C ASN A 106 -4.59 7.06 -9.73
N VAL A 107 -4.14 5.87 -9.32
CA VAL A 107 -3.53 5.65 -8.00
C VAL A 107 -2.06 5.23 -8.13
N ILE A 108 -1.17 5.98 -7.47
CA ILE A 108 0.26 5.68 -7.32
C ILE A 108 0.46 5.08 -5.92
N GLU A 109 0.88 3.81 -5.87
CA GLU A 109 1.11 3.07 -4.63
C GLU A 109 2.59 3.13 -4.23
N LEU A 110 2.93 4.00 -3.29
CA LEU A 110 4.32 4.21 -2.86
C LEU A 110 4.91 2.98 -2.16
N HIS A 111 4.10 2.29 -1.35
CA HIS A 111 4.52 1.13 -0.55
C HIS A 111 4.11 -0.21 -1.15
N GLY A 112 3.75 -0.24 -2.44
CA GLY A 112 3.24 -1.44 -3.11
C GLY A 112 1.80 -1.78 -2.70
N ASN A 113 1.41 -3.04 -2.85
CA ASN A 113 0.05 -3.50 -2.60
C ASN A 113 0.06 -4.88 -1.96
N ILE A 114 -0.65 -5.02 -0.83
CA ILE A 114 -0.63 -6.24 -0.05
C ILE A 114 -1.25 -7.41 -0.80
N MET A 115 -2.13 -7.17 -1.77
CA MET A 115 -2.84 -8.21 -2.53
C MET A 115 -2.00 -8.84 -3.63
N ARG A 116 -0.84 -8.27 -3.96
CA ARG A 116 0.07 -8.76 -5.00
C ARG A 116 1.26 -9.49 -4.40
N ASN A 117 1.91 -10.34 -5.21
CA ASN A 117 3.15 -11.02 -4.84
C ASN A 117 4.29 -10.67 -5.79
N LYS A 118 5.52 -10.76 -5.28
CA LYS A 118 6.75 -10.65 -6.07
C LYS A 118 7.80 -11.65 -5.61
N CYS A 119 8.76 -11.98 -6.46
CA CYS A 119 9.94 -12.73 -6.06
C CYS A 119 10.82 -11.88 -5.14
N PHE A 120 11.31 -12.47 -4.04
CA PHE A 120 12.26 -11.84 -3.12
C PHE A 120 13.59 -11.47 -3.81
N ASN A 121 14.09 -12.31 -4.73
CA ASN A 121 15.41 -12.12 -5.35
C ASN A 121 15.35 -11.19 -6.57
N CYS A 122 14.52 -11.52 -7.56
CA CYS A 122 14.52 -10.80 -8.84
C CYS A 122 13.42 -9.73 -8.95
N GLY A 123 12.54 -9.61 -7.96
CA GLY A 123 11.47 -8.61 -7.95
C GLY A 123 10.34 -8.86 -8.95
N ARG A 124 10.38 -9.95 -9.74
CA ARG A 124 9.32 -10.29 -10.70
C ARG A 124 7.98 -10.41 -9.99
N LYS A 125 6.96 -9.68 -10.49
CA LYS A 125 5.56 -9.81 -10.03
C LYS A 125 5.01 -11.16 -10.47
N LEU A 126 4.34 -11.86 -9.57
CA LEU A 126 3.90 -13.24 -9.75
C LEU A 126 2.50 -13.40 -9.18
N GLU A 127 1.66 -14.17 -9.87
CA GLU A 127 0.45 -14.73 -9.30
C GLU A 127 0.80 -16.09 -8.72
N ALA A 128 0.56 -16.26 -7.42
CA ALA A 128 0.85 -17.52 -6.73
C ALA A 128 -0.08 -17.65 -5.52
N GLU A 129 -0.65 -18.85 -5.35
CA GLU A 129 -1.31 -19.23 -4.11
C GLU A 129 -0.24 -19.48 -3.03
N ILE A 130 -0.51 -19.01 -1.83
CA ILE A 130 0.44 -19.11 -0.71
C ILE A 130 0.00 -20.25 0.20
N ASP A 131 0.65 -21.40 0.04
CA ASP A 131 0.57 -22.51 1.00
C ASP A 131 1.69 -22.37 2.03
N LEU A 132 1.32 -22.18 3.30
CA LEU A 132 2.27 -22.02 4.40
C LEU A 132 3.10 -23.30 4.66
N HIS A 133 2.64 -24.47 4.24
CA HIS A 133 3.39 -25.72 4.36
C HIS A 133 4.44 -25.88 3.26
N ASN A 134 4.23 -25.25 2.11
CA ASN A 134 5.12 -25.33 0.95
C ASN A 134 5.13 -24.02 0.17
N LEU A 135 5.89 -23.04 0.67
CA LEU A 135 5.92 -21.71 0.08
C LEU A 135 6.41 -21.74 -1.38
N PRO A 136 5.68 -21.09 -2.30
CA PRO A 136 6.00 -21.14 -3.71
C PRO A 136 7.29 -20.38 -4.03
N ARG A 137 7.94 -20.81 -5.11
CA ARG A 137 9.19 -20.22 -5.61
C ARG A 137 8.99 -19.61 -6.98
N CYS A 138 9.79 -18.59 -7.26
CA CYS A 138 9.83 -17.95 -8.57
C CYS A 138 10.29 -18.95 -9.63
N PRO A 139 9.60 -19.04 -10.79
CA PRO A 139 9.96 -19.97 -11.86
C PRO A 139 11.29 -19.62 -12.54
N ASP A 140 11.75 -18.36 -12.46
CA ASP A 140 12.96 -17.93 -13.18
C ASP A 140 14.24 -18.09 -12.36
N CYS A 141 14.19 -17.75 -11.06
CA CYS A 141 15.37 -17.68 -10.21
C CYS A 141 15.27 -18.53 -8.93
N HIS A 142 14.16 -19.26 -8.76
CA HIS A 142 13.87 -20.12 -7.61
C HIS A 142 13.87 -19.42 -6.23
N GLY A 143 13.93 -18.07 -6.21
CA GLY A 143 13.77 -17.28 -5.00
C GLY A 143 12.36 -17.41 -4.42
N LEU A 144 12.23 -17.29 -3.10
CA LEU A 144 10.93 -17.33 -2.43
C LEU A 144 10.03 -16.19 -2.91
N ILE A 145 8.74 -16.48 -3.03
CA ILE A 145 7.73 -15.46 -3.30
C ILE A 145 7.35 -14.77 -2.00
N ARG A 146 7.19 -13.45 -2.04
CA ARG A 146 6.80 -12.58 -0.91
C ARG A 146 5.66 -11.64 -1.29
N PRO A 147 5.02 -10.97 -0.33
CA PRO A 147 4.10 -9.88 -0.62
C PRO A 147 4.79 -8.73 -1.38
N ASP A 148 4.10 -8.14 -2.35
CA ASP A 148 4.54 -6.98 -3.14
C ASP A 148 4.29 -5.67 -2.38
N VAL A 149 4.86 -5.59 -1.18
CA VAL A 149 4.91 -4.37 -0.38
C VAL A 149 6.36 -3.94 -0.20
N VAL A 150 6.57 -2.66 0.12
CA VAL A 150 7.87 -2.15 0.55
C VAL A 150 8.02 -2.39 2.04
N TRP A 151 9.13 -3.01 2.43
CA TRP A 151 9.47 -3.27 3.82
C TRP A 151 10.37 -2.19 4.40
N PHE A 152 10.45 -2.12 5.73
CA PHE A 152 11.40 -1.25 6.40
C PHE A 152 12.83 -1.61 5.99
N GLY A 153 13.61 -0.58 5.65
CA GLY A 153 14.96 -0.72 5.11
C GLY A 153 15.03 -0.96 3.60
N GLU A 154 13.90 -1.08 2.90
CA GLU A 154 13.86 -1.11 1.43
C GLU A 154 13.62 0.28 0.85
N SER A 155 14.21 0.54 -0.31
CA SER A 155 13.86 1.71 -1.11
C SER A 155 12.46 1.58 -1.70
N LEU A 156 11.72 2.68 -1.82
CA LEU A 156 10.47 2.68 -2.59
C LEU A 156 10.76 2.39 -4.08
N PRO A 157 9.75 1.93 -4.85
CA PRO A 157 9.89 1.78 -6.29
C PRO A 157 10.24 3.12 -6.95
N MET A 158 11.39 3.18 -7.62
CA MET A 158 11.91 4.42 -8.24
C MET A 158 10.89 5.11 -9.14
N ARG A 159 10.18 4.32 -9.96
CA ARG A 159 9.14 4.85 -10.86
C ARG A 159 7.98 5.47 -10.09
N ALA A 160 7.53 4.85 -8.99
CA ALA A 160 6.43 5.38 -8.18
C ALA A 160 6.83 6.71 -7.51
N ILE A 161 8.07 6.82 -7.00
CA ILE A 161 8.59 8.10 -6.48
C ILE A 161 8.63 9.16 -7.59
N GLN A 162 9.21 8.83 -8.75
CA GLN A 162 9.36 9.78 -9.85
C GLN A 162 8.01 10.29 -10.36
N ASP A 163 7.03 9.39 -10.50
CA ASP A 163 5.68 9.74 -10.90
C ASP A 163 5.00 10.60 -9.82
N ALA A 164 5.11 10.22 -8.55
CA ALA A 164 4.55 10.99 -7.42
C ALA A 164 5.15 12.40 -7.33
N HIS A 165 6.47 12.55 -7.43
CA HIS A 165 7.16 13.83 -7.42
C HIS A 165 6.73 14.70 -8.61
N SER A 166 6.65 14.11 -9.81
CA SER A 166 6.20 14.81 -11.01
C SER A 166 4.74 15.27 -10.90
N CYS A 167 3.87 14.49 -10.26
CA CYS A 167 2.49 14.89 -9.98
C CYS A 167 2.42 16.01 -8.94
N ALA A 168 3.16 15.90 -7.85
CA ALA A 168 3.24 16.92 -6.82
C ALA A 168 3.71 18.27 -7.39
N GLN A 169 4.78 18.29 -8.19
CA GLN A 169 5.32 19.51 -8.80
C GLN A 169 4.36 20.19 -9.78
N ARG A 170 3.51 19.42 -10.47
CA ARG A 170 2.56 19.96 -11.46
C ARG A 170 1.21 20.33 -10.87
N SER A 171 0.94 19.94 -9.62
CA SER A 171 -0.36 20.17 -8.99
C SER A 171 -0.59 21.64 -8.64
N GLU A 172 -1.77 22.15 -8.99
CA GLU A 172 -2.25 23.47 -8.57
C GLU A 172 -2.76 23.42 -7.13
N VAL A 173 -3.30 22.26 -6.74
CA VAL A 173 -3.70 21.95 -5.37
C VAL A 173 -3.15 20.58 -4.99
N PHE A 174 -2.46 20.54 -3.85
CA PHE A 174 -1.97 19.31 -3.24
C PHE A 174 -2.68 19.08 -1.90
N LEU A 175 -3.39 17.95 -1.78
CA LEU A 175 -4.11 17.57 -0.57
C LEU A 175 -3.31 16.51 0.20
N ILE A 176 -3.22 16.65 1.52
CA ILE A 176 -2.59 15.66 2.40
C ILE A 176 -3.64 15.16 3.38
N ILE A 177 -3.95 13.86 3.34
CA ILE A 177 -5.06 13.26 4.08
C ILE A 177 -4.59 12.04 4.86
N GLY A 178 -4.75 12.07 6.18
CA GLY A 178 -4.56 10.88 7.02
C GLY A 178 -3.13 10.33 7.05
N THR A 179 -2.11 11.18 6.88
CA THR A 179 -0.71 10.81 7.12
C THR A 179 -0.10 11.69 8.20
N SER A 180 0.85 11.16 8.96
CA SER A 180 1.61 11.89 9.98
C SER A 180 2.67 12.81 9.38
N GLY A 181 3.00 12.65 8.09
CA GLY A 181 4.01 13.48 7.43
C GLY A 181 5.44 13.23 7.92
N VAL A 182 5.74 12.03 8.41
CA VAL A 182 7.07 11.69 8.98
C VAL A 182 7.80 10.57 8.25
N VAL A 183 7.11 9.81 7.39
CA VAL A 183 7.70 8.64 6.72
C VAL A 183 8.33 9.10 5.40
N GLU A 184 9.65 9.10 5.37
CA GLU A 184 10.41 9.45 4.18
C GLU A 184 10.53 8.29 3.19
N PRO A 185 10.60 8.55 1.87
CA PRO A 185 10.54 9.86 1.19
C PRO A 185 9.10 10.31 0.85
N ALA A 186 8.08 9.75 1.49
CA ALA A 186 6.69 10.16 1.21
C ALA A 186 6.35 11.53 1.83
N ALA A 187 7.17 12.03 2.76
CA ALA A 187 7.01 13.31 3.43
C ALA A 187 7.86 14.46 2.82
N SER A 188 8.81 14.14 1.94
CA SER A 188 9.73 15.08 1.28
C SER A 188 9.18 15.78 0.05
#